data_AF-V9IAQ7-F1
#
_entry.id   AF-V9IAQ7-F1
#
_cell.length_a   1.000
_cell.length_b   1.000
_cell.length_c   1.000
_cell.angle_alpha   90.00
_cell.angle_beta   90.00
_cell.angle_gamma   90.00
#
_symmetry.space_group_name_H-M   'P 1'
#
loop_
_entity.id
_entity.type
_entity.pdbx_description
1 polymer ?
#
loop_
_entity_poly.entity_id
_entity_poly.type
_entity_poly.pdbx_seq_one_letter_code
_entity_poly.pdbx_strand_id
1 'polypeptide(L)'
;MLRRMKLILCFCIILCAIGNKADDNQVSLTKLGTKTGPTLKFFYCYSCGYRKVFEEYVNILKQKYPELQINGENYIPSHTKMLIAKLLVIIISF
;
A
#
# COMPACT_ATOMS: atom_id res chain seq x y z
N MET A 1 0.91 28.60 -32.12
CA MET A 1 0.32 28.11 -30.86
C MET A 1 -0.07 26.63 -30.90
N LEU A 2 -0.74 26.15 -31.96
CA LEU A 2 -1.18 24.74 -32.11
C LEU A 2 -0.08 23.68 -31.95
N ARG A 3 1.15 23.97 -32.41
CA ARG A 3 2.30 23.05 -32.30
C ARG A 3 2.74 22.81 -30.85
N ARG A 4 2.63 23.81 -29.97
CA ARG A 4 2.97 23.67 -28.55
C ARG A 4 1.90 22.90 -27.79
N MET A 5 0.62 23.11 -28.15
CA MET A 5 -0.51 22.40 -27.55
C MET A 5 -0.47 20.89 -27.85
N LYS A 6 -0.09 20.50 -29.07
CA LYS A 6 0.14 19.08 -29.43
C LYS A 6 1.32 18.47 -28.67
N LEU A 7 2.39 19.24 -28.46
CA LEU A 7 3.56 18.76 -27.71
C LEU A 7 3.23 18.49 -26.24
N ILE A 8 2.45 19.39 -25.63
CA ILE A 8 1.97 19.24 -24.25
C ILE A 8 1.04 18.04 -24.13
N LEU A 9 0.10 17.87 -25.07
CA LEU A 9 -0.80 16.71 -25.09
C LEU A 9 -0.02 15.39 -25.24
N CYS A 10 0.95 15.33 -26.15
CA CYS A 10 1.81 14.15 -26.31
C CYS A 10 2.63 13.86 -25.05
N PHE A 11 3.17 14.88 -24.38
CA PHE A 11 3.92 14.71 -23.15
C PHE A 11 3.05 14.18 -22.00
N CYS A 12 1.82 14.68 -21.87
CA CYS A 12 0.85 14.16 -20.90
C CYS A 12 0.47 12.70 -21.18
N ILE A 13 0.22 12.34 -22.45
CA ILE A 13 -0.10 10.95 -22.85
C ILE A 13 1.07 10.01 -22.49
N ILE A 14 2.31 10.44 -22.77
CA ILE A 14 3.52 9.66 -22.49
C ILE A 14 3.72 9.50 -20.97
N LEU A 15 3.55 10.57 -20.18
CA LEU A 15 3.62 10.50 -18.71
C LEU A 15 2.58 9.56 -18.11
N CYS A 16 1.33 9.59 -18.60
CA CYS A 16 0.27 8.69 -18.15
C CYS A 16 0.56 7.22 -18.51
N ALA A 17 1.20 6.96 -19.65
CA ALA A 17 1.58 5.60 -20.05
C ALA A 17 2.72 5.02 -19.18
N ILE A 18 3.65 5.87 -18.71
CA ILE A 18 4.78 5.46 -17.88
C ILE A 18 4.37 5.34 -16.39
N GLY A 19 3.32 6.04 -15.97
CA GLY A 19 2.85 6.08 -14.57
C GLY A 19 2.19 4.80 -14.02
N ASN A 20 1.90 3.81 -14.87
CA ASN A 20 1.25 2.55 -14.47
C ASN A 20 2.24 1.45 -14.04
N LYS A 21 3.34 1.80 -13.38
CA LYS A 21 4.03 0.83 -12.53
C LYS A 21 3.44 0.97 -11.14
N ALA A 22 2.25 0.40 -10.99
CA ALA A 22 1.77 0.00 -9.68
C ALA A 22 2.88 -0.90 -9.10
N ASP A 23 3.63 -0.35 -8.16
CA ASP A 23 4.34 -1.11 -7.15
C ASP A 23 3.24 -1.84 -6.39
N ASP A 24 2.89 -2.99 -6.97
CA ASP A 24 2.20 -4.06 -6.30
C ASP A 24 3.03 -4.28 -5.06
N ASN A 25 2.46 -3.99 -3.91
CA ASN A 25 3.03 -4.45 -2.65
C ASN A 25 2.85 -5.97 -2.70
N GLN A 26 3.68 -6.64 -3.50
CA GLN A 26 3.90 -8.06 -3.48
C GLN A 26 4.38 -8.31 -2.06
N VAL A 27 3.43 -8.62 -1.17
CA VAL A 27 3.71 -9.40 0.02
C VAL A 27 4.39 -10.63 -0.55
N SER A 28 5.71 -10.68 -0.41
CA SER A 28 6.52 -11.78 -0.84
C SER A 28 6.01 -13.01 -0.10
N LEU A 29 5.09 -13.74 -0.73
CA LEU A 29 4.68 -15.08 -0.36
C LEU A 29 5.89 -15.96 -0.65
N THR A 30 6.89 -15.86 0.21
CA THR A 30 8.17 -16.51 0.03
C THR A 30 8.56 -17.10 1.37
N LYS A 31 8.71 -18.43 1.35
CA LYS A 31 9.09 -19.33 2.43
C LYS A 31 7.94 -19.79 3.32
N LEU A 32 7.15 -20.70 2.75
CA LEU A 32 6.57 -21.83 3.47
C LEU A 32 7.73 -22.69 4.04
N GLY A 33 8.30 -22.24 5.15
CA GLY A 33 9.42 -22.86 5.83
C GLY A 33 9.00 -23.43 7.17
N THR A 34 8.89 -24.76 7.21
CA THR A 34 9.07 -25.63 8.38
C THR A 34 8.12 -25.44 9.58
N LYS A 35 7.20 -26.40 9.72
CA LYS A 35 6.63 -26.97 10.97
C LYS A 35 5.66 -26.16 11.83
N THR A 36 5.35 -24.91 11.50
CA THR A 36 4.33 -24.10 12.19
C THR A 36 3.49 -23.35 11.15
N GLY A 37 2.18 -23.18 11.36
CA GLY A 37 1.21 -22.76 10.35
C GLY A 37 1.49 -21.41 9.66
N PRO A 38 0.70 -21.06 8.62
CA PRO A 38 1.01 -19.92 7.74
C PRO A 38 1.03 -18.60 8.51
N THR A 39 1.97 -17.72 8.12
CA THR A 39 2.16 -16.42 8.76
C THR A 39 1.35 -15.35 8.06
N LEU A 40 0.44 -14.71 8.80
CA LEU A 40 -0.35 -13.56 8.35
C LEU A 40 0.29 -12.27 8.85
N LYS A 41 0.61 -11.36 7.93
CA LYS A 41 1.27 -10.08 8.24
C LYS A 41 0.30 -8.92 8.00
N PHE A 42 -0.02 -8.19 9.07
CA PHE A 42 -0.83 -6.98 9.03
C PHE A 42 0.06 -5.75 8.99
N PHE A 43 -0.13 -4.89 7.99
CA PHE A 43 0.44 -3.55 7.97
C PHE A 43 -0.66 -2.54 8.31
N TYR A 44 -0.47 -1.76 9.37
CA TYR A 44 -1.45 -0.75 9.80
C TYR A 44 -0.77 0.55 10.21
N CYS A 45 -1.49 1.67 10.13
CA CYS A 45 -0.95 2.97 10.53
C CYS A 45 -0.98 3.12 12.06
N TYR A 46 0.19 3.19 12.68
CA TYR A 46 0.31 3.33 14.14
C TYR A 46 -0.17 4.70 14.61
N SER A 47 0.22 5.76 13.91
CA SER A 47 -0.14 7.15 14.23
C SER A 47 -1.61 7.49 13.96
N CYS A 48 -2.31 6.71 13.14
CA CYS A 48 -3.73 6.92 12.83
C CYS A 48 -4.68 6.30 13.87
N GLY A 49 -4.15 5.58 14.88
CA GLY A 49 -4.95 5.01 15.96
C GLY A 49 -5.54 3.62 15.69
N TYR A 50 -5.13 2.91 14.63
CA TYR A 50 -5.66 1.59 14.28
C TYR A 50 -5.19 0.42 15.17
N ARG A 51 -4.31 0.68 16.13
CA ARG A 51 -3.74 -0.35 17.01
C ARG A 51 -4.80 -1.19 17.73
N LYS A 52 -5.85 -0.55 18.27
CA LYS A 52 -6.91 -1.24 19.00
C LYS A 52 -7.67 -2.24 18.11
N VAL A 53 -7.97 -1.83 16.88
CA VAL A 53 -8.66 -2.69 15.90
C VAL A 53 -7.78 -3.89 15.54
N PHE A 54 -6.48 -3.68 15.33
CA PHE A 54 -5.53 -4.77 15.10
C PHE A 54 -5.52 -5.77 16.27
N GLU A 55 -5.43 -5.30 17.51
CA GLU A 55 -5.41 -6.14 18.71
C GLU A 55 -6.70 -6.98 18.85
N GLU A 56 -7.86 -6.36 18.61
CA GLU A 56 -9.16 -7.06 18.61
C GLU A 56 -9.23 -8.15 17.53
N TYR A 57 -8.78 -7.83 16.31
CA TYR A 57 -8.77 -8.76 15.19
C TYR A 57 -7.85 -9.96 15.45
N VAL A 58 -6.66 -9.72 16.03
CA VAL A 58 -5.72 -10.76 16.43
C VAL A 58 -6.34 -11.70 17.46
N ASN A 59 -7.10 -11.18 18.43
CA ASN A 59 -7.77 -11.99 19.44
C ASN A 59 -8.80 -12.94 18.81
N ILE A 60 -9.62 -12.43 17.89
CA ILE A 60 -10.61 -13.24 17.16
C ILE A 60 -9.92 -14.31 16.32
N LEU A 61 -8.86 -13.95 15.59
CA LEU A 61 -8.15 -14.88 14.73
C LEU A 61 -7.44 -15.99 15.52
N LYS A 62 -6.84 -15.66 16.67
CA LYS A 62 -6.23 -16.66 17.57
C LYS A 62 -7.24 -17.67 18.12
N GLN A 63 -8.48 -17.24 18.36
CA GLN A 63 -9.55 -18.13 18.82
C GLN A 63 -10.03 -19.06 17.70
N LYS A 64 -10.10 -18.56 16.46
CA LYS A 64 -10.67 -19.31 15.32
C LYS A 64 -9.64 -20.17 14.59
N TYR A 65 -8.38 -19.74 14.57
CA TYR A 65 -7.28 -20.34 13.83
C TYR A 65 -5.99 -20.31 14.66
N PRO A 66 -5.87 -21.18 15.68
CA PRO A 66 -4.73 -21.19 16.60
C PRO A 66 -3.39 -21.53 15.93
N GLU A 67 -3.42 -22.14 14.75
CA GLU A 67 -2.25 -22.47 13.94
C GLU A 67 -1.66 -21.28 13.18
N LEU A 68 -2.40 -20.17 13.06
CA LEU A 68 -1.93 -18.98 12.37
C LEU A 68 -0.93 -18.20 13.22
N GLN A 69 0.20 -17.88 12.60
CA GLN A 69 1.15 -16.93 13.17
C GLN A 69 0.80 -15.52 12.69
N ILE A 70 0.47 -14.61 13.59
CA ILE A 70 0.05 -13.25 13.23
C ILE A 70 1.15 -12.26 13.60
N ASN A 71 1.64 -11.50 12.61
CA ASN A 71 2.60 -10.42 12.81
C ASN A 71 1.96 -9.07 12.43
N GLY A 72 2.24 -8.02 13.20
CA GLY A 72 1.72 -6.67 12.97
C GLY A 72 2.86 -5.65 12.86
N GLU A 73 2.89 -4.90 11.76
CA GLU A 73 3.92 -3.89 11.48
C GLU A 73 3.31 -2.55 11.06
N ASN A 74 4.08 -1.47 11.23
CA ASN A 74 3.63 -0.15 10.81
C ASN A 74 3.62 -0.08 9.27
N TYR A 75 2.53 0.43 8.71
CA TYR A 75 2.46 0.71 7.29
C TYR A 75 3.36 1.90 6.94
N ILE A 76 4.43 1.64 6.19
CA ILE A 76 5.33 2.66 5.66
C ILE A 76 4.93 2.93 4.21
N PRO A 77 4.28 4.07 3.91
CA PRO A 77 3.89 4.39 2.54
C PRO A 77 5.14 4.52 1.66
N SER A 78 5.09 3.96 0.46
CA SER A 78 6.18 4.17 -0.51
C SER A 78 6.25 5.64 -0.90
N HIS A 79 7.47 6.11 -1.19
CA HIS A 79 7.73 7.53 -1.47
C HIS A 79 6.84 8.05 -2.62
N THR A 80 6.67 7.25 -3.67
CA THR A 80 5.80 7.57 -4.82
C THR A 80 4.35 7.75 -4.41
N LYS A 81 3.79 6.84 -3.58
CA LYS A 81 2.40 6.93 -3.11
C LYS A 81 2.19 8.20 -2.27
N MET A 82 3.18 8.57 -1.46
CA MET A 82 3.15 9.81 -0.68
C MET A 82 3.21 11.07 -1.57
N LEU A 83 4.05 11.08 -2.61
CA LEU A 83 4.13 12.20 -3.56
C LEU A 83 2.82 12.40 -4.32
N ILE A 84 2.21 11.31 -4.80
CA ILE A 84 0.91 11.36 -5.48
C ILE A 84 -0.17 11.89 -4.53
N ALA A 85 -0.22 11.40 -3.28
CA ALA A 85 -1.17 11.89 -2.29
C ALA A 85 -1.03 13.41 -2.06
N LYS A 86 0.21 13.91 -1.91
CA LYS A 86 0.46 15.36 -1.77
C LYS A 86 0.02 16.16 -2.99
N LEU A 87 0.28 15.65 -4.20
CA LEU A 87 -0.15 16.31 -5.43
C LEU A 87 -1.68 16.37 -5.53
N LEU A 88 -2.37 15.27 -5.20
CA LEU A 88 -3.84 15.23 -5.20
C LEU A 88 -4.44 16.21 -4.19
N VAL A 89 -3.87 16.31 -2.99
CA VAL A 89 -4.32 17.31 -2.00
C VAL A 89 -4.23 18.73 -2.56
N ILE A 90 -3.13 19.07 -3.25
CA ILE A 90 -2.98 20.38 -3.88
C ILE A 90 -4.03 20.56 -4.98
N ILE A 91 -4.17 19.60 -5.90
CA ILE A 91 -5.11 19.72 -7.03
C ILE A 91 -6.56 19.86 -6.57
N ILE A 92 -6.97 19.12 -5.53
CA ILE A 92 -8.35 19.12 -5.03
C ILE A 92 -8.63 20.35 -4.14
N SER A 93 -7.59 20.97 -3.60
CA SER A 93 -7.73 22.18 -2.77
C SER A 93 -7.74 23.49 -3.57
N PHE A 94 -7.55 23.44 -4.89
CA PHE A 94 -7.66 24.57 -5.83
C PHE A 94 -8.97 24.51 -6.62
#